data_AF-U5MUY7-F1
#
_entry.id   AF-U5MUY7-F1
#
_cell.length_a   1.000
_cell.length_b   1.000
_cell.length_c   1.000
_cell.angle_alpha   90.00
_cell.angle_beta   90.00
_cell.angle_gamma   90.00
#
_symmetry.space_group_name_H-M   'P 1'
#
loop_
_entity.id
_entity.type
_entity.pdbx_description
1 polymer ?
#
loop_
_entity_poly.entity_id
_entity_poly.type
_entity_poly.pdbx_seq_one_letter_code
_entity_poly.pdbx_strand_id
1 'polypeptide(L)'
;MGSLSDNIVDTQNQGGSISGTVKIEGIAGGNRRKLCLVEENVFQIVFRVTPTLDWNESLSTTSQDLYGYGEVDTGETAKLTTVTLEGFFPNLGNGYDFLIEHNTPEFYMNKIEEWMFDFKVLLLKYKTDSTLMRSMYCKITDFIHKEKPNRDMAFTLKLRQHLDLETSLTESSENDLSSSAIKSYGSSVYYVGDDDTLISIAIKLYGDSTMWSYLMQKNNLENPLSITPGQALNI
;
A
#
# COMPACT_ATOMS: atom_id res chain seq x y z
N MET A 1 70.84 0.36 29.32
CA MET A 1 70.44 1.52 28.48
C MET A 1 70.95 1.23 27.08
N GLY A 2 70.04 0.92 26.15
CA GLY A 2 70.38 0.46 24.81
C GLY A 2 69.89 1.41 23.72
N SER A 3 70.55 1.31 22.56
CA SER A 3 70.13 1.52 21.15
C SER A 3 71.34 2.12 20.42
N LEU A 4 72.20 1.37 19.72
CA LEU A 4 72.02 0.64 18.45
C LEU A 4 71.45 1.47 17.28
N SER A 5 72.41 2.08 16.59
CA SER A 5 72.66 2.07 15.13
C SER A 5 71.63 2.66 14.16
N ASP A 6 72.07 3.74 13.53
CA ASP A 6 71.67 4.25 12.23
C ASP A 6 71.72 3.19 11.13
N ASN A 7 70.72 3.21 10.24
CA ASN A 7 70.85 2.71 8.87
C ASN A 7 70.01 3.61 7.95
N ILE A 8 70.70 4.48 7.24
CA ILE A 8 70.21 5.18 6.05
C ILE A 8 70.54 4.28 4.85
N VAL A 9 69.51 3.88 4.11
CA VAL A 9 69.66 3.38 2.74
C VAL A 9 68.67 4.13 1.86
N ASP A 10 69.23 5.00 1.03
CA ASP A 10 68.60 5.55 -0.17
C ASP A 10 68.53 4.47 -1.25
N THR A 11 67.39 4.32 -1.92
CA THR A 11 67.40 3.96 -3.34
C THR A 11 66.13 4.43 -4.04
N GLN A 12 66.38 5.31 -5.00
CA GLN A 12 65.53 5.79 -6.09
C GLN A 12 64.67 4.69 -6.74
N ASN A 13 63.44 5.05 -7.14
CA ASN A 13 63.08 5.31 -8.54
C ASN A 13 61.65 4.85 -8.92
N GLN A 14 61.04 5.66 -9.79
CA GLN A 14 59.97 5.39 -10.76
C GLN A 14 58.51 5.52 -10.32
N GLY A 15 57.86 6.46 -11.00
CA GLY A 15 56.43 6.69 -10.96
C GLY A 15 55.63 5.47 -11.42
N GLY A 16 54.62 5.16 -10.65
CA GLY A 16 53.47 4.37 -11.05
C GLY A 16 52.23 5.10 -10.59
N SER A 17 51.41 5.54 -11.54
CA SER A 17 50.06 6.04 -11.27
C SER A 17 49.27 4.90 -10.62
N ILE A 18 49.15 4.91 -9.30
CA ILE A 18 48.18 4.07 -8.61
C ILE A 18 46.81 4.74 -8.75
N SER A 19 46.15 4.46 -9.88
CA SER A 19 44.69 4.46 -9.96
C SER A 19 44.18 3.35 -9.03
N GLY A 20 44.26 3.62 -7.73
CA GLY A 20 43.62 2.83 -6.70
C GLY A 20 42.22 3.37 -6.55
N THR A 21 41.26 2.81 -7.28
CA THR A 21 39.86 2.90 -6.91
C THR A 21 39.74 2.28 -5.53
N VAL A 22 39.79 3.10 -4.48
CA VAL A 22 39.33 2.70 -3.16
C VAL A 22 37.84 2.47 -3.33
N LYS A 23 37.48 1.21 -3.61
CA LYS A 23 36.17 0.70 -3.24
C LYS A 23 36.08 0.90 -1.75
N ILE A 24 35.47 2.00 -1.33
CA ILE A 24 34.88 2.08 0.00
C ILE A 24 33.74 1.08 -0.09
N GLU A 25 34.03 -0.18 0.25
CA GLU A 25 33.01 -1.17 0.50
C GLU A 25 32.12 -0.56 1.59
N GLY A 26 30.92 -0.16 1.16
CA GLY A 26 29.92 0.39 2.04
C GLY A 26 29.78 -0.54 3.23
N ILE A 27 29.97 0.03 4.42
CA ILE A 27 29.72 -0.61 5.70
C ILE A 27 28.41 -1.39 5.58
N ALA A 28 28.53 -2.71 5.75
CA ALA A 28 27.50 -3.74 5.74
C ALA A 28 26.06 -3.21 5.69
N GLY A 29 25.33 -3.58 4.64
CA GLY A 29 23.89 -3.34 4.47
C GLY A 29 23.10 -3.90 5.64
N GLY A 30 22.97 -3.10 6.69
CA GLY A 30 22.01 -3.31 7.75
C GLY A 30 20.62 -3.21 7.13
N ASN A 31 19.75 -4.13 7.50
CA ASN A 31 18.34 -4.27 7.11
C ASN A 31 17.51 -3.01 7.48
N ARG A 32 17.83 -1.86 6.87
CA ARG A 32 17.33 -0.55 7.23
C ARG A 32 15.98 -0.35 6.54
N ARG A 33 14.97 -0.08 7.35
CA ARG A 33 13.63 0.29 6.88
C ARG A 33 13.73 1.60 6.11
N LYS A 34 13.16 1.62 4.90
CA LYS A 34 13.09 2.75 3.99
C LYS A 34 11.63 3.05 3.72
N LEU A 35 11.29 4.34 3.75
CA LEU A 35 9.99 4.83 3.36
C LEU A 35 10.12 5.63 2.06
N CYS A 36 9.20 5.40 1.13
CA CYS A 36 9.16 6.12 -0.13
C CYS A 36 7.73 6.50 -0.51
N LEU A 37 7.59 7.65 -1.19
CA LEU A 37 6.39 8.05 -1.92
C LEU A 37 6.71 8.04 -3.40
N VAL A 38 5.86 7.42 -4.20
CA VAL A 38 6.02 7.28 -5.66
C VAL A 38 4.84 7.92 -6.36
N GLU A 39 5.11 8.85 -7.26
CA GLU A 39 4.16 9.41 -8.22
C GLU A 39 4.21 8.56 -9.50
N GLU A 40 3.20 7.72 -9.73
CA GLU A 40 2.91 6.98 -10.98
C GLU A 40 4.13 6.49 -11.80
N ASN A 41 5.18 6.01 -11.13
CA ASN A 41 6.47 5.61 -11.74
C ASN A 41 7.25 6.74 -12.47
N VAL A 42 6.82 7.99 -12.37
CA VAL A 42 7.50 9.18 -12.89
C VAL A 42 8.59 9.63 -11.92
N PHE A 43 8.22 9.77 -10.65
CA PHE A 43 9.09 10.34 -9.64
C PHE A 43 8.95 9.63 -8.30
N GLN A 44 10.05 9.54 -7.55
CA GLN A 44 10.06 8.92 -6.23
C GLN A 44 10.84 9.78 -5.23
N ILE A 45 10.16 10.11 -4.13
CA ILE A 45 10.81 10.63 -2.93
C ILE A 45 11.18 9.45 -2.03
N VAL A 46 12.45 9.39 -1.63
CA VAL A 46 12.93 8.52 -0.56
C VAL A 46 13.29 9.38 0.64
N PHE A 47 12.67 9.08 1.78
CA PHE A 47 12.99 9.75 3.04
C PHE A 47 14.37 9.28 3.53
N ARG A 48 15.32 10.21 3.69
CA ARG A 48 16.69 9.88 4.13
C ARG A 48 16.73 9.48 5.60
N VAL A 49 15.91 10.14 6.40
CA VAL A 49 15.60 9.73 7.77
C VAL A 49 14.21 9.12 7.72
N THR A 50 14.10 7.83 8.01
CA THR A 50 12.81 7.14 8.03
C THR A 50 11.94 7.73 9.13
N PRO A 51 10.79 8.36 8.81
CA PRO A 51 9.91 8.95 9.81
C PRO A 51 9.22 7.85 10.64
N THR A 52 8.66 8.24 11.76
CA THR A 52 7.71 7.42 12.52
C THR A 52 6.44 7.23 11.69
N LEU A 53 5.84 6.03 11.75
CA LEU A 53 4.63 5.68 11.03
C LEU A 53 3.53 5.22 11.98
N ASP A 54 2.40 5.94 11.96
CA ASP A 54 1.20 5.56 12.68
C ASP A 54 0.09 5.22 11.68
N TRP A 55 -0.31 3.95 11.65
CA TRP A 55 -1.38 3.43 10.81
C TRP A 55 -2.69 3.43 11.61
N ASN A 56 -3.69 4.13 11.11
CA ASN A 56 -5.02 4.17 11.70
C ASN A 56 -6.02 3.52 10.72
N GLU A 57 -6.35 2.27 11.04
CA GLU A 57 -7.33 1.43 10.37
C GLU A 57 -8.52 1.28 11.31
N SER A 58 -9.72 1.62 10.82
CA SER A 58 -10.92 1.56 11.64
C SER A 58 -12.13 1.16 10.80
N LEU A 59 -13.13 0.62 11.48
CA LEU A 59 -14.43 0.32 10.89
C LEU A 59 -15.42 1.44 11.21
N SER A 60 -16.38 1.62 10.32
CA SER A 60 -17.59 2.38 10.56
C SER A 60 -18.65 1.39 11.02
N THR A 61 -18.92 1.42 12.32
CA THR A 61 -20.01 0.66 12.94
C THR A 61 -21.28 1.49 12.91
N THR A 62 -22.42 0.86 12.76
CA THR A 62 -23.73 1.51 12.93
C THR A 62 -24.58 0.60 13.79
N SER A 63 -25.02 1.08 14.95
CA SER A 63 -25.91 0.37 15.85
C SER A 63 -27.28 1.07 15.92
N GLN A 64 -28.32 0.29 16.22
CA GLN A 64 -29.69 0.78 16.41
C GLN A 64 -30.27 0.17 17.67
N ASP A 65 -30.98 0.97 18.46
CA ASP A 65 -31.69 0.49 19.64
C ASP A 65 -33.09 0.01 19.25
N LEU A 66 -33.35 -1.29 19.44
CA LEU A 66 -34.62 -1.92 19.10
C LEU A 66 -35.45 -2.11 20.38
N TYR A 67 -36.68 -1.57 20.38
CA TYR A 67 -37.56 -1.63 21.53
C TYR A 67 -37.80 -3.08 22.02
N GLY A 68 -37.39 -3.36 23.25
CA GLY A 68 -37.53 -4.67 23.90
C GLY A 68 -36.38 -5.66 23.61
N TYR A 69 -35.44 -5.32 22.74
CA TYR A 69 -34.30 -6.17 22.36
C TYR A 69 -32.94 -5.50 22.61
N GLY A 70 -32.92 -4.19 22.87
CA GLY A 70 -31.71 -3.43 23.17
C GLY A 70 -30.93 -3.05 21.91
N GLU A 71 -29.65 -2.73 22.10
CA GLU A 71 -28.77 -2.30 21.01
C GLU A 71 -28.43 -3.47 20.07
N VAL A 72 -28.66 -3.25 18.77
CA VAL A 72 -28.36 -4.19 17.69
C VAL A 72 -27.38 -3.55 16.71
N ASP A 73 -26.25 -4.22 16.48
CA ASP A 73 -25.31 -3.82 15.43
C ASP A 73 -25.89 -4.13 14.05
N THR A 74 -25.94 -3.10 13.20
CA THR A 74 -26.51 -3.18 11.83
C THR A 74 -25.45 -3.39 10.75
N GLY A 75 -24.19 -3.58 11.15
CA GLY A 75 -23.07 -3.91 10.27
C GLY A 75 -21.87 -2.99 10.42
N GLU A 76 -20.78 -3.38 9.75
CA GLU A 76 -19.48 -2.70 9.79
C GLU A 76 -18.97 -2.49 8.36
N THR A 77 -18.52 -1.27 8.05
CA THR A 77 -17.87 -0.97 6.76
C THR A 77 -16.46 -0.42 6.99
N ALA A 78 -15.48 -0.81 6.17
CA ALA A 78 -14.10 -0.34 6.35
C ALA A 78 -13.99 1.17 6.09
N LYS A 79 -13.42 1.92 7.03
CA LYS A 79 -13.01 3.32 6.78
C LYS A 79 -11.70 3.33 6.00
N LEU A 80 -11.54 4.33 5.15
CA LEU A 80 -10.28 4.56 4.45
C LEU A 80 -9.14 4.69 5.46
N THR A 81 -8.12 3.86 5.32
CA THR A 81 -6.94 3.87 6.19
C THR A 81 -6.29 5.24 6.16
N THR A 82 -5.90 5.75 7.33
CA THR A 82 -5.12 6.98 7.44
C THR A 82 -3.74 6.66 7.99
N VAL A 83 -2.72 7.36 7.51
CA VAL A 83 -1.34 7.17 7.94
C VAL A 83 -0.78 8.53 8.32
N THR A 84 -0.24 8.63 9.54
CA THR A 84 0.48 9.81 9.99
C THR A 84 1.97 9.52 9.98
N LEU A 85 2.73 10.38 9.32
CA LEU A 85 4.19 10.30 9.24
C LEU A 85 4.77 11.48 10.00
N GLU A 86 5.67 11.22 10.94
CA GLU A 86 6.35 12.25 11.72
C GLU A 86 7.86 12.09 11.64
N GLY A 87 8.55 13.16 11.28
CA GLY A 87 10.00 13.11 11.10
C GLY A 87 10.63 14.47 10.88
N PHE A 88 11.79 14.46 10.24
CA PHE A 88 12.43 15.69 9.82
C PHE A 88 13.19 15.54 8.50
N PHE A 89 13.26 16.62 7.74
CA PHE A 89 14.17 16.76 6.60
C PHE A 89 15.49 17.35 7.10
N PRO A 90 16.61 16.64 6.91
CA PRO A 90 17.91 17.06 7.42
C PRO A 90 18.51 18.15 6.54
N ASN A 91 19.13 19.14 7.16
CA ASN A 91 19.84 20.21 6.45
C ASN A 91 21.29 19.81 6.12
N LEU A 92 21.75 20.12 4.91
CA LEU A 92 23.12 19.86 4.46
C LEU A 92 24.17 20.55 5.35
N GLY A 93 23.85 21.74 5.88
CA GLY A 93 24.74 22.49 6.76
C GLY A 93 25.13 21.77 8.06
N ASN A 94 24.42 20.70 8.42
CA ASN A 94 24.67 19.91 9.63
C ASN A 94 25.65 18.73 9.41
N GLY A 95 26.13 18.51 8.18
CA GLY A 95 27.22 17.55 7.92
C GLY A 95 26.83 16.08 8.04
N TYR A 96 25.58 15.70 7.74
CA TYR A 96 25.16 14.30 7.78
C TYR A 96 25.80 13.46 6.64
N ASP A 97 26.53 12.39 6.98
CA ASP A 97 27.21 11.50 6.01
C ASP A 97 26.27 10.83 5.00
N PHE A 98 24.99 10.68 5.34
CA PHE A 98 23.99 10.03 4.50
C PHE A 98 23.28 11.00 3.54
N LEU A 99 23.58 12.29 3.60
CA LEU A 99 22.98 13.29 2.73
C LEU A 99 23.69 13.39 1.39
N ILE A 100 22.90 13.68 0.35
CA ILE A 100 23.37 13.99 -1.00
C ILE A 100 22.86 15.41 -1.30
N GLU A 101 23.64 16.21 -2.03
CA GLU A 101 23.44 17.65 -2.26
C GLU A 101 22.02 18.04 -2.73
N HIS A 102 21.29 17.16 -3.40
CA HIS A 102 19.92 17.45 -3.88
C HIS A 102 18.81 17.17 -2.86
N ASN A 103 19.10 16.59 -1.70
CA ASN A 103 18.10 16.28 -0.67
C ASN A 103 17.99 17.42 0.36
N THR A 104 17.73 18.65 -0.10
CA THR A 104 17.53 19.79 0.80
C THR A 104 16.12 19.78 1.39
N PRO A 105 15.91 20.35 2.59
CA PRO A 105 14.56 20.51 3.15
C PRO A 105 13.59 21.23 2.20
N GLU A 106 14.07 22.25 1.49
CA GLU A 106 13.30 23.00 0.48
C GLU A 106 12.82 22.12 -0.67
N PHE A 107 13.67 21.21 -1.15
CA PHE A 107 13.31 20.27 -2.20
C PHE A 107 12.14 19.37 -1.76
N TYR A 108 12.20 18.81 -0.55
CA TYR A 108 11.14 17.96 -0.03
C TYR A 108 9.84 18.75 0.19
N MET A 109 9.91 19.95 0.77
CA MET A 109 8.74 20.80 0.97
C MET A 109 8.02 21.09 -0.34
N ASN A 110 8.74 21.67 -1.31
CA ASN A 110 8.15 22.11 -2.57
C ASN A 110 7.48 20.93 -3.28
N LYS A 111 8.10 19.75 -3.27
CA LYS A 111 7.55 18.58 -3.95
C LYS A 111 6.35 17.97 -3.22
N ILE A 112 6.35 17.96 -1.89
CA ILE A 112 5.21 17.50 -1.09
C ILE A 112 4.02 18.45 -1.24
N GLU A 113 4.26 19.77 -1.24
CA GLU A 113 3.24 20.78 -1.49
C GLU A 113 2.65 20.65 -2.89
N GLU A 114 3.50 20.51 -3.93
CA GLU A 114 3.07 20.24 -5.31
C GLU A 114 2.13 19.03 -5.36
N TRP A 115 2.54 17.89 -4.79
CA TRP A 115 1.71 16.69 -4.78
C TRP A 115 0.40 16.84 -4.00
N MET A 116 0.40 17.62 -2.92
CA MET A 116 -0.78 17.88 -2.11
C MET A 116 -1.79 18.78 -2.85
N PHE A 117 -1.33 19.91 -3.40
CA PHE A 117 -2.20 20.89 -4.07
C PHE A 117 -2.67 20.44 -5.46
N ASP A 118 -1.89 19.61 -6.15
CA ASP A 118 -2.30 18.98 -7.41
C ASP A 118 -3.16 17.72 -7.19
N PHE A 119 -3.49 17.39 -5.93
CA PHE A 119 -4.29 16.21 -5.53
C PHE A 119 -3.77 14.88 -6.11
N LYS A 120 -2.44 14.76 -6.25
CA LYS A 120 -1.79 13.61 -6.87
C LYS A 120 -2.05 12.33 -6.06
N VAL A 121 -2.26 11.24 -6.79
CA VAL A 121 -2.31 9.90 -6.21
C VAL A 121 -0.88 9.39 -6.09
N LEU A 122 -0.50 9.00 -4.88
CA LEU A 122 0.83 8.51 -4.56
C LEU A 122 0.78 7.08 -4.07
N LEU A 123 1.80 6.30 -4.41
CA LEU A 123 2.02 4.97 -3.86
C LEU A 123 3.03 5.05 -2.70
N LEU A 124 2.53 4.91 -1.48
CA LEU A 124 3.35 4.76 -0.28
C LEU A 124 3.98 3.37 -0.26
N LYS A 125 5.30 3.29 -0.09
CA LYS A 125 6.04 2.02 0.03
C LYS A 125 6.90 2.02 1.29
N TYR A 126 6.61 1.11 2.19
CA TYR A 126 7.43 0.81 3.36
C TYR A 126 8.15 -0.53 3.14
N LYS A 127 9.47 -0.49 3.04
CA LYS A 127 10.27 -1.64 2.63
C LYS A 127 11.59 -1.73 3.40
N THR A 128 12.17 -2.90 3.40
CA THR A 128 13.59 -3.10 3.70
C THR A 128 14.38 -3.18 2.39
N ASP A 129 15.68 -3.44 2.46
CA ASP A 129 16.48 -3.68 1.26
C ASP A 129 16.05 -4.92 0.48
N SER A 130 15.48 -5.93 1.16
CA SER A 130 15.15 -7.23 0.56
C SER A 130 13.65 -7.48 0.41
N THR A 131 12.77 -6.80 1.17
CA THR A 131 11.33 -7.10 1.20
C THR A 131 10.45 -5.85 1.26
N LEU A 132 9.34 -5.86 0.52
CA LEU A 132 8.25 -4.90 0.67
C LEU A 132 7.42 -5.31 1.90
N MET A 133 7.36 -4.44 2.91
CA MET A 133 6.59 -4.72 4.12
C MET A 133 5.13 -4.29 3.96
N ARG A 134 4.91 -3.11 3.38
CA ARG A 134 3.57 -2.56 3.18
C ARG A 134 3.55 -1.54 2.05
N SER A 135 2.43 -1.47 1.35
CA SER A 135 2.16 -0.44 0.35
C SER A 135 0.68 -0.07 0.31
N MET A 136 0.39 1.19 -0.02
CA MET A 136 -0.98 1.67 -0.23
C MET A 136 -0.99 2.82 -1.23
N TYR A 137 -2.06 2.94 -2.02
CA TYR A 137 -2.37 4.16 -2.73
C TYR A 137 -2.95 5.19 -1.74
N CYS A 138 -2.46 6.42 -1.81
CA CYS A 138 -2.84 7.47 -0.88
C CYS A 138 -2.79 8.87 -1.53
N LYS A 139 -3.51 9.80 -0.92
CA LYS A 139 -3.37 11.24 -1.16
C LYS A 139 -2.90 11.94 0.11
N ILE A 140 -2.20 13.05 -0.06
CA ILE A 140 -1.80 13.90 1.05
C ILE A 140 -3.01 14.73 1.48
N THR A 141 -3.39 14.63 2.74
CA THR A 141 -4.51 15.41 3.31
C THR A 141 -4.06 16.61 4.10
N ASP A 142 -2.89 16.52 4.73
CA ASP A 142 -2.39 17.55 5.64
C ASP A 142 -0.86 17.49 5.64
N PHE A 143 -0.20 18.63 5.54
CA PHE A 143 1.25 18.75 5.63
C PHE A 143 1.60 19.92 6.54
N ILE A 144 2.16 19.60 7.70
CA ILE A 144 2.56 20.56 8.71
C ILE A 144 4.07 20.48 8.84
N HIS A 145 4.77 21.61 8.77
CA HIS A 145 6.22 21.64 8.94
C HIS A 145 6.64 22.79 9.86
N LYS A 146 7.78 22.62 10.53
CA LYS A 146 8.38 23.59 11.46
C LYS A 146 9.89 23.54 11.37
N GLU A 147 10.54 24.69 11.28
CA GLU A 147 12.00 24.77 11.33
C GLU A 147 12.50 24.57 12.76
N LYS A 148 13.52 23.72 12.94
CA LYS A 148 14.22 23.52 14.20
C LYS A 148 15.38 24.51 14.32
N PRO A 149 15.94 24.72 15.53
CA PRO A 149 17.08 25.63 15.73
C PRO A 149 18.33 25.28 14.89
N ASN A 150 18.50 24.01 14.54
CA ASN A 150 19.60 23.53 13.69
C ASN A 150 19.28 23.61 12.18
N ARG A 151 18.21 24.32 11.79
CA ARG A 151 17.70 24.44 10.41
C ARG A 151 17.23 23.13 9.77
N ASP A 152 17.19 22.03 10.52
CA ASP A 152 16.42 20.86 10.08
C ASP A 152 14.95 21.21 10.11
N MET A 153 14.18 20.57 9.24
CA MET A 153 12.75 20.83 9.15
C MET A 153 11.96 19.66 9.71
N ALA A 154 11.34 19.84 10.88
CA ALA A 154 10.37 18.88 11.39
C ALA A 154 9.13 18.88 10.49
N PHE A 155 8.53 17.71 10.28
CA PHE A 155 7.28 17.60 9.57
C PHE A 155 6.33 16.57 10.19
N THR A 156 5.04 16.81 10.00
CA THR A 156 3.94 15.87 10.19
C THR A 156 3.15 15.83 8.88
N LEU A 157 3.10 14.66 8.26
CA LEU A 157 2.42 14.42 6.98
C LEU A 157 1.30 13.42 7.21
N LYS A 158 0.05 13.83 6.96
CA LYS A 158 -1.12 12.94 7.02
C LYS A 158 -1.50 12.51 5.62
N LEU A 159 -1.59 11.19 5.47
CA LEU A 159 -1.99 10.52 4.24
C LEU A 159 -3.32 9.83 4.48
N ARG A 160 -4.17 9.83 3.45
CA ARG A 160 -5.42 9.06 3.45
C ARG A 160 -5.43 8.11 2.26
N GLN A 161 -5.87 6.88 2.51
CA GLN A 161 -6.03 5.86 1.48
C GLN A 161 -6.87 6.40 0.34
N HIS A 162 -6.37 6.16 -0.87
CA HIS A 162 -7.09 6.41 -2.09
C HIS A 162 -7.56 5.08 -2.66
N LEU A 163 -8.86 4.99 -2.92
CA LEU A 163 -9.49 3.85 -3.57
C LEU A 163 -10.16 4.36 -4.84
N ASP A 164 -9.74 3.84 -5.98
CA ASP A 164 -10.42 4.07 -7.24
C ASP A 164 -11.64 3.16 -7.31
N LEU A 165 -12.84 3.75 -7.30
CA LEU A 165 -14.11 3.03 -7.41
C LEU A 165 -14.22 2.26 -8.74
N GLU A 166 -13.46 2.67 -9.77
CA GLU A 166 -13.50 2.05 -11.10
C GLU A 166 -12.66 0.77 -11.23
N THR A 167 -11.81 0.45 -10.25
CA THR A 167 -10.99 -0.78 -10.27
C THR A 167 -11.76 -2.04 -9.83
N SER A 168 -13.05 -1.90 -9.54
CA SER A 168 -14.00 -3.03 -9.46
C SER A 168 -14.80 -3.23 -10.77
N LEU A 169 -14.62 -2.38 -11.78
CA LEU A 169 -15.42 -2.39 -13.03
C LEU A 169 -14.56 -2.55 -14.30
N THR A 170 -13.30 -2.92 -14.17
CA THR A 170 -12.42 -3.31 -15.29
C THR A 170 -11.43 -4.35 -14.73
N GLU A 171 -11.52 -5.65 -14.98
CA GLU A 171 -11.86 -6.39 -16.20
C GLU A 171 -13.19 -7.16 -16.09
N SER A 172 -14.31 -6.46 -16.08
CA SER A 172 -15.56 -7.08 -16.53
C SER A 172 -15.50 -7.25 -18.05
N SER A 173 -14.79 -8.30 -18.48
CA SER A 173 -15.41 -9.16 -19.49
C SER A 173 -16.82 -9.45 -18.96
N GLU A 174 -17.84 -9.25 -19.78
CA GLU A 174 -19.28 -9.19 -19.42
C GLU A 174 -19.87 -10.44 -18.71
N ASN A 175 -19.04 -11.30 -18.09
CA ASN A 175 -19.40 -12.54 -17.41
C ASN A 175 -19.11 -12.57 -15.89
N ASP A 176 -18.43 -11.60 -15.28
CA ASP A 176 -17.85 -11.79 -13.94
C ASP A 176 -18.58 -11.12 -12.75
N LEU A 177 -19.76 -10.52 -12.96
CA LEU A 177 -20.65 -10.16 -11.84
C LEU A 177 -21.16 -11.40 -11.07
N SER A 178 -20.98 -12.59 -11.66
CA SER A 178 -21.41 -13.88 -11.09
C SER A 178 -20.42 -14.46 -10.07
N SER A 179 -19.12 -14.16 -10.12
CA SER A 179 -18.11 -14.96 -9.42
C SER A 179 -17.83 -14.57 -7.97
N SER A 180 -18.12 -13.34 -7.54
CA SER A 180 -17.86 -12.91 -6.16
C SER A 180 -18.78 -13.60 -5.14
N ALA A 181 -20.00 -13.93 -5.54
CA ALA A 181 -20.95 -14.59 -4.66
C ALA A 181 -20.87 -16.14 -4.75
N ILE A 182 -20.50 -16.70 -5.92
CA ILE A 182 -20.16 -18.14 -6.06
C ILE A 182 -18.94 -18.53 -5.21
N LYS A 183 -17.91 -17.67 -5.10
CA LYS A 183 -16.73 -17.94 -4.27
C LYS A 183 -17.07 -18.16 -2.79
N SER A 184 -18.18 -17.59 -2.30
CA SER A 184 -18.63 -17.81 -0.91
C SER A 184 -19.30 -19.18 -0.69
N TYR A 185 -19.87 -19.77 -1.74
CA TYR A 185 -20.57 -21.06 -1.66
C TYR A 185 -19.61 -22.26 -1.65
N GLY A 186 -18.36 -22.07 -2.11
CA GLY A 186 -17.31 -23.10 -2.02
C GLY A 186 -17.49 -24.31 -2.96
N SER A 187 -18.45 -24.25 -3.89
CA SER A 187 -18.73 -25.30 -4.88
C SER A 187 -19.16 -24.67 -6.21
N SER A 188 -18.82 -25.31 -7.32
CA SER A 188 -19.29 -24.93 -8.68
C SER A 188 -20.67 -25.51 -9.01
N VAL A 189 -21.27 -26.26 -8.08
CA VAL A 189 -22.57 -26.92 -8.25
C VAL A 189 -23.43 -26.66 -7.02
N TYR A 190 -24.68 -26.25 -7.25
CA TYR A 190 -25.72 -26.09 -6.24
C TYR A 190 -26.75 -27.21 -6.37
N TYR A 191 -27.15 -27.82 -5.25
CA TYR A 191 -28.23 -28.80 -5.22
C TYR A 191 -29.52 -28.14 -4.76
N VAL A 192 -30.55 -28.19 -5.61
CA VAL A 192 -31.87 -27.56 -5.38
C VAL A 192 -32.53 -28.14 -4.13
N GLY A 193 -32.99 -27.30 -3.19
CA GLY A 193 -33.78 -27.71 -2.03
C GLY A 193 -35.29 -27.81 -2.32
N ASP A 194 -36.07 -28.31 -1.35
CA ASP A 194 -37.51 -28.58 -1.52
C ASP A 194 -38.36 -27.33 -1.87
N ASP A 195 -37.92 -26.14 -1.45
CA ASP A 195 -38.60 -24.85 -1.68
C ASP A 195 -37.82 -23.86 -2.57
N ASP A 196 -36.80 -24.34 -3.28
CA ASP A 196 -35.99 -23.47 -4.11
C ASP A 196 -36.66 -23.17 -5.46
N THR A 197 -36.63 -21.89 -5.83
CA THR A 197 -36.92 -21.39 -7.18
C THR A 197 -35.63 -20.87 -7.81
N LEU A 198 -35.55 -20.78 -9.14
CA LEU A 198 -34.37 -20.16 -9.78
C LEU A 198 -34.10 -18.73 -9.28
N ILE A 199 -35.16 -18.00 -8.95
CA ILE A 199 -35.06 -16.64 -8.40
C ILE A 199 -34.49 -16.66 -6.98
N SER A 200 -34.99 -17.53 -6.10
CA SER A 200 -34.47 -17.63 -4.73
C SER A 200 -33.01 -18.12 -4.72
N ILE A 201 -32.65 -19.04 -5.62
CA ILE A 201 -31.26 -19.48 -5.83
C ILE A 201 -30.41 -18.32 -6.34
N ALA A 202 -30.90 -17.53 -7.30
CA ALA A 202 -30.17 -16.37 -7.82
C ALA A 202 -29.90 -15.31 -6.74
N ILE A 203 -30.88 -15.02 -5.88
CA ILE A 203 -30.70 -14.12 -4.74
C ILE A 203 -29.67 -14.70 -3.76
N LYS A 204 -29.77 -16.00 -3.43
CA LYS A 204 -28.84 -16.68 -2.51
C LYS A 204 -27.40 -16.69 -3.03
N LEU A 205 -27.21 -16.88 -4.34
CA LEU A 205 -25.89 -17.10 -4.94
C LEU A 205 -25.27 -15.87 -5.60
N TYR A 206 -26.06 -14.85 -5.94
CA TYR A 206 -25.59 -13.63 -6.62
C TYR A 206 -26.02 -12.34 -5.93
N GLY A 207 -26.92 -12.41 -4.95
CA GLY A 207 -27.52 -11.22 -4.34
C GLY A 207 -28.47 -10.45 -5.27
N ASP A 208 -28.72 -10.96 -6.48
CA ASP A 208 -29.53 -10.33 -7.51
C ASP A 208 -30.58 -11.32 -8.04
N SER A 209 -31.85 -10.93 -7.95
CA SER A 209 -32.97 -11.75 -8.43
C SER A 209 -32.93 -11.94 -9.94
N THR A 210 -32.42 -10.97 -10.71
CA THR A 210 -32.43 -11.00 -12.18
C THR A 210 -31.51 -12.06 -12.79
N MET A 211 -30.56 -12.56 -12.00
CA MET A 211 -29.60 -13.63 -12.37
C MET A 211 -30.25 -15.02 -12.53
N TRP A 212 -31.56 -15.16 -12.28
CA TRP A 212 -32.30 -16.40 -12.58
C TRP A 212 -32.20 -16.77 -14.07
N SER A 213 -32.16 -15.77 -14.96
CA SER A 213 -32.05 -15.95 -16.41
C SER A 213 -30.68 -16.50 -16.83
N TYR A 214 -29.62 -16.06 -16.14
CA TYR A 214 -28.26 -16.58 -16.29
C TYR A 214 -28.18 -18.05 -15.86
N LEU A 215 -28.73 -18.41 -14.68
CA LEU A 215 -28.78 -19.80 -14.22
C LEU A 215 -29.53 -20.71 -15.19
N MET A 216 -30.63 -20.20 -15.75
CA MET A 216 -31.45 -20.90 -16.73
C MET A 216 -30.65 -21.19 -18.01
N GLN A 217 -29.97 -20.18 -18.56
CA GLN A 217 -29.13 -20.33 -19.75
C GLN A 217 -27.93 -21.26 -19.49
N LYS A 218 -27.24 -21.08 -18.36
CA LYS A 218 -26.05 -21.87 -17.98
C LYS A 218 -26.37 -23.36 -17.82
N ASN A 219 -27.60 -23.69 -17.42
CA ASN A 219 -28.05 -25.07 -17.21
C ASN A 219 -28.96 -25.59 -18.34
N ASN A 220 -29.07 -24.86 -19.44
CA ASN A 220 -29.92 -25.20 -20.59
C ASN A 220 -31.36 -25.56 -20.20
N LEU A 221 -31.92 -24.82 -19.24
CA LEU A 221 -33.30 -25.00 -18.79
C LEU A 221 -34.25 -24.26 -19.74
N GLU A 222 -35.25 -24.94 -20.29
CA GLU A 222 -36.24 -24.31 -21.18
C GLU A 222 -37.33 -23.55 -20.40
N ASN A 223 -37.61 -23.98 -19.17
CA ASN A 223 -38.64 -23.40 -18.32
C ASN A 223 -38.08 -23.16 -16.91
N PRO A 224 -38.24 -21.93 -16.36
CA PRO A 224 -37.70 -21.58 -15.05
C PRO A 224 -38.33 -22.34 -13.87
N LEU A 225 -39.48 -22.99 -14.08
CA LEU A 225 -40.16 -23.82 -13.09
C LEU A 225 -39.80 -25.31 -13.20
N SER A 226 -38.91 -25.69 -14.13
CA SER A 226 -38.54 -27.09 -14.36
C SER A 226 -37.43 -27.62 -13.45
N ILE A 227 -37.11 -26.91 -12.36
CA ILE A 227 -36.15 -27.39 -11.38
C ILE A 227 -36.84 -28.30 -10.35
N THR A 228 -36.17 -29.38 -9.96
CA THR A 228 -36.68 -30.32 -8.94
C THR A 228 -35.71 -30.43 -7.77
N PRO A 229 -36.19 -30.69 -6.54
CA PRO A 229 -35.31 -30.91 -5.40
C PRO A 229 -34.27 -32.01 -5.67
N GLY A 230 -33.04 -31.79 -5.26
CA GLY A 230 -31.88 -32.65 -5.52
C GLY A 230 -31.23 -32.46 -6.91
N GLN A 231 -31.81 -31.65 -7.80
CA GLN A 231 -31.20 -31.35 -9.10
C GLN A 231 -29.91 -30.54 -8.93
N ALA A 232 -28.86 -30.95 -9.65
CA ALA A 232 -27.60 -30.23 -9.70
C ALA A 232 -27.67 -29.08 -10.73
N LEU A 233 -27.40 -27.86 -10.29
CA LEU A 233 -27.25 -26.68 -11.14
C LEU A 233 -25.80 -26.23 -11.13
N ASN A 234 -25.23 -26.02 -12.32
CA ASN A 234 -23.95 -25.35 -12.50
C ASN A 234 -24.13 -23.87 -12.16
N ILE A 235 -23.33 -23.39 -11.21
CA ILE A 235 -23.38 -22.02 -10.72
C ILE A 235 -22.12 -21.26 -11.09
#